data_AF-A0A1I3L707-F1
#
_entry.id   AF-A0A1I3L707-F1
#
_cell.length_a   1.000
_cell.length_b   1.000
_cell.length_c   1.000
_cell.angle_alpha   90.00
_cell.angle_beta   90.00
_cell.angle_gamma   90.00
#
_symmetry.space_group_name_H-M   'P 1'
#
loop_
_entity.id
_entity.type
_entity.pdbx_description
1 polymer ?
#
loop_
_entity_poly.entity_id
_entity_poly.type
_entity_poly.pdbx_seq_one_letter_code
_entity_poly.pdbx_strand_id
1 'polypeptide(L)'
;MSEVRLVVRDAAQDWSGTLHASLAECAIAALSADPSTLVELEAACGRYQKRTSNHPILSNLKSGLRDEPYDAGIVVIDLAARLILVDSTYSSPQLTSEICYHNGDCGTNKWLRYHLANDWVLIHDPLQWAGRAAARRRERTARPPMDARAVLYGRPLLEFVARETFAVAAVDREQINDTLKEIHVTWLLTQREDLRGASPRDVLLERHDQIGWDLQNQADRWAALDEAPPGRDESAFAYRFGGFGTHEFVEYYNLVRELLWCCRDRLLEMGLSQAASNSADALTVGDFLTSEVPRLERIREEWLDSPDPECHGRTPRSIINRERARLPEVISACEAIVDPDCPCCQMLAELPGPVFWHLDGCEMEDDFAFDMHHRTREEWEAEQRSWEMHFESRRGSQETGDSCPPLAES
;
A
#
# COMPACT_ATOMS: atom_id res chain seq x y z
N MET A 1 9.18 -39.37 -8.24
CA MET A 1 8.81 -38.72 -6.98
C MET A 1 9.23 -37.28 -7.12
N SER A 2 8.46 -36.36 -6.53
CA SER A 2 8.63 -34.91 -6.70
C SER A 2 8.61 -34.22 -5.34
N GLU A 3 9.18 -34.89 -4.33
CA GLU A 3 9.22 -34.36 -2.96
C GLU A 3 10.48 -33.55 -2.74
N VAL A 4 10.40 -32.55 -1.87
CA VAL A 4 11.54 -31.72 -1.46
C VAL A 4 11.58 -31.63 0.06
N ARG A 5 12.76 -31.35 0.60
CA ARG A 5 12.90 -30.85 1.96
C ARG A 5 12.45 -29.38 1.97
N LEU A 6 11.39 -29.04 2.70
CA LEU A 6 11.08 -27.64 3.02
C LEU A 6 11.60 -27.31 4.41
N VAL A 7 12.37 -26.23 4.52
CA VAL A 7 12.77 -25.60 5.78
C VAL A 7 12.13 -24.22 5.84
N VAL A 8 11.43 -23.92 6.93
CA VAL A 8 10.94 -22.56 7.21
C VAL A 8 11.62 -22.07 8.47
N ARG A 9 12.09 -20.84 8.46
CA ARG A 9 12.74 -20.19 9.61
C ARG A 9 12.09 -18.85 9.86
N ASP A 10 11.70 -18.58 11.09
CA ASP A 10 11.31 -17.23 11.49
C ASP A 10 12.22 -16.72 12.63
N ALA A 11 11.82 -15.64 13.28
CA ALA A 11 12.60 -15.04 14.36
C ALA A 11 12.63 -15.92 15.63
N ALA A 12 11.64 -16.79 15.82
CA ALA A 12 11.46 -17.58 17.03
C ALA A 12 11.95 -19.02 16.89
N GLN A 13 11.73 -19.65 15.72
CA GLN A 13 11.91 -21.09 15.58
C GLN A 13 12.25 -21.51 14.13
N ASP A 14 12.83 -22.70 14.02
CA ASP A 14 13.09 -23.38 12.75
C ASP A 14 12.14 -24.59 12.63
N TRP A 15 11.61 -24.81 11.43
CA TRP A 15 10.79 -25.96 11.08
C TRP A 15 11.30 -26.64 9.82
N SER A 16 11.16 -27.96 9.76
CA SER A 16 11.52 -28.73 8.58
C SER A 16 10.57 -29.92 8.39
N GLY A 17 10.37 -30.29 7.13
CA GLY A 17 9.53 -31.41 6.75
C GLY A 17 9.75 -31.81 5.31
N THR A 18 9.12 -32.91 4.90
CA THR A 18 9.14 -33.36 3.51
C THR A 18 7.75 -33.14 2.93
N LEU A 19 7.67 -32.55 1.75
CA LEU A 19 6.41 -32.29 1.05
C LEU A 19 6.61 -32.30 -0.46
N HIS A 20 5.49 -32.36 -1.19
CA HIS A 20 5.50 -32.26 -2.65
C HIS A 20 5.99 -30.88 -3.10
N ALA A 21 6.82 -30.81 -4.14
CA ALA A 21 7.45 -29.58 -4.61
C ALA A 21 6.46 -28.45 -4.94
N SER A 22 5.26 -28.78 -5.44
CA SER A 22 4.21 -27.77 -5.69
C SER A 22 3.73 -27.07 -4.41
N LEU A 23 3.80 -27.72 -3.24
CA LEU A 23 3.49 -27.08 -1.95
C LEU A 23 4.62 -26.14 -1.52
N ALA A 24 5.87 -26.44 -1.87
CA ALA A 24 6.99 -25.52 -1.67
C ALA A 24 6.85 -24.27 -2.56
N GLU A 25 6.46 -24.43 -3.83
CA GLU A 25 6.13 -23.31 -4.73
C GLU A 25 4.96 -22.48 -4.18
N CYS A 26 3.91 -23.13 -3.67
CA CYS A 26 2.79 -22.44 -3.02
C CYS A 26 3.26 -21.61 -1.80
N ALA A 27 4.17 -22.16 -0.98
CA ALA A 27 4.74 -21.44 0.15
C ALA A 27 5.59 -20.24 -0.31
N ILE A 28 6.32 -20.35 -1.43
CA ILE A 28 7.06 -19.23 -2.03
C ILE A 28 6.10 -18.17 -2.55
N ALA A 29 5.06 -18.54 -3.30
CA ALA A 29 4.04 -17.60 -3.79
C ALA A 29 3.33 -16.86 -2.65
N ALA A 30 3.08 -17.57 -1.53
CA ALA A 30 2.49 -17.02 -0.31
C ALA A 30 3.36 -15.93 0.35
N LEU A 31 4.65 -15.82 0.03
CA LEU A 31 5.51 -14.74 0.51
C LEU A 31 5.10 -13.36 -0.03
N SER A 32 4.28 -13.31 -1.10
CA SER A 32 3.63 -12.07 -1.57
C SER A 32 2.72 -11.44 -0.50
N ALA A 33 2.23 -12.26 0.44
CA ALA A 33 1.48 -11.81 1.60
C ALA A 33 2.35 -11.15 2.69
N ASP A 34 3.65 -11.07 2.47
CA ASP A 34 4.63 -10.51 3.39
C ASP A 34 4.68 -11.14 4.81
N PRO A 35 4.56 -12.48 4.95
CA PRO A 35 4.51 -13.13 6.26
C PRO A 35 5.84 -12.99 7.01
N SER A 36 5.74 -12.96 8.33
CA SER A 36 6.86 -12.88 9.28
C SER A 36 6.98 -14.10 10.20
N THR A 37 5.93 -14.92 10.27
CA THR A 37 5.87 -16.16 11.07
C THR A 37 5.37 -17.34 10.23
N LEU A 38 5.61 -18.57 10.71
CA LEU A 38 5.07 -19.77 10.05
C LEU A 38 3.53 -19.74 9.98
N VAL A 39 2.86 -19.24 11.03
CA VAL A 39 1.39 -19.16 11.09
C VAL A 39 0.86 -18.20 10.02
N GLU A 40 1.49 -17.05 9.84
CA GLU A 40 1.16 -16.10 8.78
C GLU A 40 1.43 -16.68 7.39
N LEU A 41 2.55 -17.40 7.21
CA LEU A 41 2.88 -18.07 5.95
C LEU A 41 1.82 -19.11 5.59
N GLU A 42 1.39 -19.94 6.55
CA GLU A 42 0.36 -20.94 6.33
C GLU A 42 -1.03 -20.31 6.07
N ALA A 43 -1.33 -19.16 6.69
CA ALA A 43 -2.51 -18.34 6.34
C ALA A 43 -2.45 -17.86 4.89
N ALA A 44 -1.30 -17.32 4.48
CA ALA A 44 -1.06 -16.81 3.15
C ALA A 44 -1.11 -17.88 2.05
N CYS A 45 -0.71 -19.12 2.34
CA CYS A 45 -0.87 -20.24 1.38
C CYS A 45 -2.34 -20.43 0.94
N GLY A 46 -3.31 -20.02 1.77
CA GLY A 46 -4.73 -20.01 1.42
C GLY A 46 -5.09 -19.17 0.19
N ARG A 47 -4.20 -18.27 -0.25
CA ARG A 47 -4.35 -17.49 -1.48
C ARG A 47 -4.18 -18.34 -2.74
N TYR A 48 -3.39 -19.41 -2.68
CA TYR A 48 -3.02 -20.25 -3.83
C TYR A 48 -3.54 -21.68 -3.74
N GLN A 49 -3.95 -22.10 -2.54
CA GLN A 49 -4.52 -23.41 -2.29
C GLN A 49 -5.69 -23.32 -1.31
N LYS A 50 -6.86 -23.82 -1.73
CA LYS A 50 -8.04 -23.91 -0.86
C LYS A 50 -7.72 -24.80 0.33
N ARG A 51 -7.96 -24.27 1.54
CA ARG A 51 -7.80 -25.02 2.78
C ARG A 51 -8.87 -26.12 2.86
N THR A 52 -8.45 -27.36 3.05
CA THR A 52 -9.36 -28.43 3.46
C THR A 52 -9.37 -28.50 4.98
N SER A 53 -10.54 -28.70 5.59
CA SER A 53 -10.72 -28.65 7.05
C SER A 53 -9.88 -29.66 7.84
N ASN A 54 -9.31 -30.66 7.16
CA ASN A 54 -8.68 -31.80 7.81
C ASN A 54 -7.15 -31.69 7.90
N HIS A 55 -6.49 -30.89 7.06
CA HIS A 55 -5.03 -30.84 7.01
C HIS A 55 -4.49 -29.44 6.66
N PRO A 56 -3.81 -28.76 7.60
CA PRO A 56 -3.04 -27.57 7.31
C PRO A 56 -2.02 -27.82 6.18
N ILE A 57 -1.79 -26.83 5.32
CA ILE A 57 -0.95 -26.95 4.11
C ILE A 57 0.49 -27.34 4.50
N LEU A 58 0.98 -26.83 5.63
CA LEU A 58 2.33 -27.07 6.13
C LEU A 58 2.36 -28.07 7.29
N SER A 59 1.34 -28.91 7.42
CA SER A 59 1.20 -29.89 8.52
C SER A 59 2.34 -30.91 8.66
N ASN A 60 3.11 -31.14 7.59
CA ASN A 60 4.29 -32.03 7.63
C ASN A 60 5.53 -31.38 8.26
N LEU A 61 5.51 -30.06 8.50
CA LEU A 61 6.61 -29.36 9.14
C LEU A 61 6.63 -29.65 10.64
N LYS A 62 7.80 -30.05 11.12
CA LYS A 62 8.07 -30.28 12.55
C LYS A 62 9.12 -29.31 13.02
N SER A 63 9.06 -28.94 14.30
CA SER A 63 10.13 -28.14 14.90
C SER A 63 11.48 -28.83 14.73
N GLY A 64 12.48 -28.03 14.38
CA GLY A 64 13.87 -28.44 14.22
C GLY A 64 14.36 -28.14 12.81
N LEU A 65 15.65 -27.83 12.73
CA LEU A 65 16.36 -27.63 11.47
C LEU A 65 16.81 -28.98 10.91
N ARG A 66 16.44 -29.27 9.67
CA ARG A 66 16.98 -30.36 8.85
C ARG A 66 17.20 -29.79 7.45
N ASP A 67 18.44 -29.45 7.14
CA ASP A 67 18.83 -28.76 5.92
C ASP A 67 19.49 -29.69 4.89
N GLU A 68 19.36 -31.00 5.06
CA GLU A 68 19.76 -31.97 4.04
C GLU A 68 18.70 -32.08 2.93
N PRO A 69 19.11 -32.05 1.64
CA PRO A 69 18.22 -32.29 0.51
C PRO A 69 17.48 -33.62 0.59
N TYR A 70 16.28 -33.66 0.00
CA TYR A 70 15.47 -34.87 -0.06
C TYR A 70 14.85 -35.02 -1.45
N ASP A 71 14.98 -36.21 -2.06
CA ASP A 71 14.46 -36.55 -3.40
C ASP A 71 14.80 -35.48 -4.45
N ALA A 72 13.85 -34.60 -4.79
CA ALA A 72 14.01 -33.56 -5.80
C ALA A 72 14.73 -32.30 -5.28
N GLY A 73 15.19 -32.26 -4.03
CA GLY A 73 16.09 -31.21 -3.50
C GLY A 73 15.68 -30.60 -2.16
N ILE A 74 16.03 -29.34 -1.96
CA ILE A 74 15.73 -28.53 -0.78
C ILE A 74 15.21 -27.13 -1.16
N VAL A 75 14.23 -26.67 -0.40
CA VAL A 75 13.76 -25.28 -0.37
C VAL A 75 13.89 -24.77 1.05
N VAL A 76 14.54 -23.61 1.23
CA VAL A 76 14.61 -22.92 2.53
C VAL A 76 13.94 -21.56 2.40
N ILE A 77 12.99 -21.28 3.27
CA ILE A 77 12.33 -19.98 3.41
C ILE A 77 12.74 -19.42 4.77
N ASP A 78 13.53 -18.34 4.77
CA ASP A 78 13.93 -17.63 5.96
C ASP A 78 13.17 -16.30 6.05
N LEU A 79 12.04 -16.31 6.77
CA LEU A 79 11.14 -15.17 6.95
C LEU A 79 11.85 -14.01 7.63
N ALA A 80 12.67 -14.31 8.65
CA ALA A 80 13.43 -13.29 9.38
C ALA A 80 14.51 -12.64 8.52
N ALA A 81 15.17 -13.41 7.64
CA ALA A 81 16.18 -12.91 6.72
C ALA A 81 15.63 -12.35 5.41
N ARG A 82 14.35 -12.58 5.08
CA ARG A 82 13.78 -12.35 3.74
C ARG A 82 14.62 -13.02 2.65
N LEU A 83 14.88 -14.32 2.83
CA LEU A 83 15.71 -15.11 1.94
C LEU A 83 15.02 -16.41 1.55
N ILE A 84 15.18 -16.79 0.29
CA ILE A 84 14.69 -18.05 -0.28
C ILE A 84 15.89 -18.77 -0.89
N LEU A 85 16.18 -19.99 -0.43
CA LEU A 85 17.06 -20.91 -1.13
C LEU A 85 16.21 -21.89 -1.92
N VAL A 86 16.52 -22.06 -3.20
CA VAL A 86 15.98 -23.15 -4.01
C VAL A 86 17.13 -23.92 -4.66
N ASP A 87 17.35 -25.12 -4.16
CA ASP A 87 18.21 -26.14 -4.77
C ASP A 87 17.33 -27.35 -5.06
N SER A 88 16.58 -27.28 -6.17
CA SER A 88 15.63 -28.31 -6.58
C SER A 88 15.68 -28.56 -8.08
N THR A 89 15.51 -29.82 -8.47
CA THR A 89 15.38 -30.23 -9.87
C THR A 89 13.95 -30.12 -10.40
N TYR A 90 12.96 -29.81 -9.55
CA TYR A 90 11.54 -29.77 -9.92
C TYR A 90 11.10 -28.38 -10.36
N SER A 91 11.51 -27.33 -9.62
CA SER A 91 10.99 -25.97 -9.77
C SER A 91 12.10 -24.94 -9.76
N SER A 92 11.93 -23.88 -10.56
CA SER A 92 12.79 -22.68 -10.55
C SER A 92 11.92 -21.44 -10.38
N PRO A 93 11.40 -21.20 -9.16
CA PRO A 93 10.50 -20.09 -8.90
C PRO A 93 11.23 -18.76 -9.08
N GLN A 94 10.46 -17.73 -9.45
CA GLN A 94 10.96 -16.36 -9.59
C GLN A 94 10.33 -15.46 -8.52
N LEU A 95 10.84 -14.23 -8.37
CA LEU A 95 10.23 -13.22 -7.49
C LEU A 95 8.85 -12.77 -7.99
N THR A 96 8.64 -12.86 -9.31
CA THR A 96 7.36 -12.61 -9.97
C THR A 96 7.04 -13.82 -10.84
N SER A 97 5.91 -14.48 -10.61
CA SER A 97 5.51 -15.62 -11.43
C SER A 97 4.02 -15.93 -11.29
N GLU A 98 3.61 -17.04 -11.87
CA GLU A 98 2.26 -17.59 -11.78
C GLU A 98 2.31 -19.01 -11.20
N ILE A 99 1.31 -19.37 -10.41
CA ILE A 99 1.16 -20.72 -9.89
C ILE A 99 -0.25 -21.24 -10.17
N CYS A 100 -0.34 -22.52 -10.49
CA CYS A 100 -1.62 -23.23 -10.63
C CYS A 100 -2.37 -23.24 -9.29
N TYR A 101 -3.59 -22.70 -9.27
CA TYR A 101 -4.46 -22.72 -8.10
C TYR A 101 -4.89 -24.16 -7.78
N HIS A 102 -4.81 -24.53 -6.51
CA HIS A 102 -5.25 -25.85 -6.03
C HIS A 102 -6.58 -25.72 -5.28
N ASN A 103 -7.63 -26.45 -5.71
CA ASN A 103 -8.97 -26.33 -5.11
C ASN A 103 -9.14 -27.14 -3.80
N GLY A 104 -8.07 -27.76 -3.32
CA GLY A 104 -8.04 -28.64 -2.15
C GLY A 104 -7.90 -30.11 -2.52
N ASP A 105 -8.44 -30.52 -3.67
CA ASP A 105 -8.39 -31.90 -4.17
C ASP A 105 -7.32 -32.09 -5.25
N CYS A 106 -7.22 -31.12 -6.17
CA CYS A 106 -6.24 -31.14 -7.25
C CYS A 106 -5.86 -29.72 -7.73
N GLY A 107 -4.77 -29.65 -8.50
CA GLY A 107 -4.44 -28.46 -9.29
C GLY A 107 -5.52 -28.21 -10.35
N THR A 108 -5.91 -26.94 -10.50
CA THR A 108 -6.90 -26.50 -11.49
C THR A 108 -6.22 -26.01 -12.78
N ASN A 109 -6.98 -25.51 -13.74
CA ASN A 109 -6.43 -24.81 -14.92
C ASN A 109 -6.32 -23.29 -14.71
N LYS A 110 -6.55 -22.80 -13.49
CA LYS A 110 -6.48 -21.39 -13.15
C LYS A 110 -5.08 -21.06 -12.64
N TRP A 111 -4.43 -20.08 -13.28
CA TRP A 111 -3.11 -19.60 -12.91
C TRP A 111 -3.23 -18.28 -12.17
N LEU A 112 -2.60 -18.19 -11.01
CA LEU A 112 -2.65 -17.02 -10.14
C LEU A 112 -1.27 -16.39 -10.07
N ARG A 113 -1.22 -15.08 -10.30
CA ARG A 113 0.00 -14.29 -10.19
C ARG A 113 0.42 -14.08 -8.74
N TYR A 114 1.72 -13.96 -8.54
CA TYR A 114 2.30 -13.48 -7.31
C TYR A 114 3.48 -12.56 -7.60
N HIS A 115 3.63 -11.55 -6.74
CA HIS A 115 4.74 -10.59 -6.76
C HIS A 115 5.33 -10.55 -5.36
N LEU A 116 6.59 -10.96 -5.21
CA LEU A 116 7.31 -10.86 -3.94
C LEU A 116 7.90 -9.47 -3.77
N ALA A 117 7.88 -8.96 -2.54
CA ALA A 117 8.54 -7.69 -2.23
C ALA A 117 10.03 -7.71 -2.62
N ASN A 118 10.54 -6.57 -3.10
CA ASN A 118 11.92 -6.41 -3.56
C ASN A 118 13.00 -6.73 -2.49
N ASP A 119 12.62 -6.80 -1.21
CA ASP A 119 13.53 -7.17 -0.12
C ASP A 119 13.73 -8.69 0.03
N TRP A 120 12.98 -9.51 -0.70
CA TRP A 120 13.22 -10.95 -0.79
C TRP A 120 14.42 -11.27 -1.68
N VAL A 121 15.35 -12.08 -1.17
CA VAL A 121 16.52 -12.54 -1.92
C VAL A 121 16.38 -14.01 -2.26
N LEU A 122 16.32 -14.33 -3.55
CA LEU A 122 16.37 -15.69 -4.05
C LEU A 122 17.82 -16.11 -4.33
N ILE A 123 18.23 -17.27 -3.82
CA ILE A 123 19.55 -17.87 -4.08
C ILE A 123 19.41 -19.35 -4.46
N HIS A 124 20.43 -19.86 -5.14
CA HIS A 124 20.49 -21.26 -5.62
C HIS A 124 21.74 -22.00 -5.12
N ASP A 125 22.52 -21.37 -4.23
CA ASP A 125 23.77 -21.97 -3.69
C ASP A 125 23.54 -22.46 -2.24
N PRO A 126 23.41 -23.78 -2.02
CA PRO A 126 23.18 -24.36 -0.69
C PRO A 126 24.40 -24.26 0.23
N LEU A 127 25.60 -23.92 -0.26
CA LEU A 127 26.78 -23.81 0.60
C LEU A 127 26.86 -22.46 1.33
N GLN A 128 26.24 -21.42 0.77
CA GLN A 128 26.36 -20.04 1.27
C GLN A 128 25.13 -19.52 2.00
N TRP A 129 23.99 -20.21 1.93
CA TRP A 129 22.71 -19.66 2.37
C TRP A 129 22.71 -19.29 3.85
N ALA A 130 23.28 -20.12 4.73
CA ALA A 130 23.25 -19.89 6.18
C ALA A 130 24.03 -18.62 6.58
N GLY A 131 25.20 -18.40 5.95
CA GLY A 131 26.00 -17.19 6.18
C GLY A 131 25.29 -15.92 5.70
N ARG A 132 24.65 -15.98 4.52
CA ARG A 132 23.85 -14.86 3.97
C ARG A 132 22.62 -14.58 4.84
N ALA A 133 21.89 -15.62 5.25
CA ALA A 133 20.75 -15.51 6.14
C ALA A 133 21.13 -14.85 7.48
N ALA A 134 22.23 -15.29 8.11
CA ALA A 134 22.72 -14.69 9.34
C ALA A 134 23.11 -13.22 9.18
N ALA A 135 23.73 -12.83 8.07
CA ALA A 135 24.05 -11.43 7.78
C ALA A 135 22.79 -10.58 7.62
N ARG A 136 21.79 -11.04 6.85
CA ARG A 136 20.53 -10.33 6.65
C ARG A 136 19.71 -10.21 7.93
N ARG A 137 19.67 -11.25 8.76
CA ARG A 137 19.03 -11.18 10.08
C ARG A 137 19.66 -10.10 10.96
N ARG A 138 20.99 -9.97 10.97
CA ARG A 138 21.68 -8.89 11.71
C ARG A 138 21.31 -7.51 11.18
N GLU A 139 21.32 -7.34 9.86
CA GLU A 139 20.92 -6.09 9.20
C GLU A 139 19.49 -5.68 9.56
N ARG A 140 18.54 -6.63 9.48
CA ARG A 140 17.13 -6.38 9.81
C ARG A 140 16.89 -6.19 11.30
N THR A 141 17.63 -6.89 12.16
CA THR A 141 17.58 -6.66 13.61
C THR A 141 18.08 -5.26 13.96
N ALA A 142 19.08 -4.75 13.23
CA ALA A 142 19.57 -3.39 13.40
C ALA A 142 18.57 -2.32 12.89
N ARG A 143 17.56 -2.72 12.12
CA ARG A 143 16.50 -1.86 11.60
C ARG A 143 15.14 -2.48 11.92
N PRO A 144 14.72 -2.49 13.20
CA PRO A 144 13.48 -3.13 13.59
C PRO A 144 12.29 -2.52 12.84
N PRO A 145 11.19 -3.25 12.65
CA PRO A 145 9.95 -2.70 12.09
C PRO A 145 9.52 -1.43 12.84
N MET A 146 8.97 -0.46 12.12
CA MET A 146 8.51 0.82 12.66
C MET A 146 7.03 1.00 12.37
N ASP A 147 6.25 1.43 13.36
CA ASP A 147 4.87 1.84 13.14
C ASP A 147 4.83 3.28 12.64
N ALA A 148 4.99 3.46 11.32
CA ALA A 148 4.94 4.76 10.68
C ALA A 148 3.59 5.46 10.88
N ARG A 149 2.49 4.71 11.02
CA ARG A 149 1.15 5.27 11.21
C ARG A 149 1.04 6.03 12.54
N ALA A 150 1.79 5.62 13.56
CA ALA A 150 1.86 6.35 14.82
C ALA A 150 2.46 7.77 14.68
N VAL A 151 3.25 8.03 13.63
CA VAL A 151 3.76 9.37 13.31
C VAL A 151 2.82 10.08 12.34
N LEU A 152 2.45 9.39 11.25
CA LEU A 152 1.66 9.97 10.16
C LEU A 152 0.24 10.33 10.61
N TYR A 153 -0.43 9.47 11.38
CA TYR A 153 -1.77 9.72 11.89
C TYR A 153 -1.77 10.23 13.34
N GLY A 154 -0.66 10.09 14.04
CA GLY A 154 -0.60 10.36 15.49
C GLY A 154 -0.27 11.80 15.85
N ARG A 155 0.09 11.97 17.13
CA ARG A 155 0.41 13.27 17.73
C ARG A 155 1.47 14.09 16.96
N PRO A 156 2.53 13.50 16.36
CA PRO A 156 3.51 14.29 15.62
C PRO A 156 2.92 15.08 14.44
N LEU A 157 1.99 14.49 13.67
CA LEU A 157 1.26 15.22 12.62
C LEU A 157 0.42 16.35 13.22
N LEU A 158 -0.37 16.06 14.26
CA LEU A 158 -1.31 17.02 14.84
C LEU A 158 -0.59 18.24 15.44
N GLU A 159 0.55 18.01 16.12
CA GLU A 159 1.40 19.09 16.63
C GLU A 159 2.02 19.94 15.51
N PHE A 160 2.41 19.31 14.41
CA PHE A 160 2.92 20.02 13.23
C PHE A 160 1.83 20.89 12.60
N VAL A 161 0.66 20.32 12.28
CA VAL A 161 -0.47 21.04 11.69
C VAL A 161 -0.84 22.25 12.55
N ALA A 162 -1.09 22.05 13.85
CA ALA A 162 -1.47 23.14 14.74
C ALA A 162 -0.39 24.24 14.82
N ARG A 163 0.89 23.88 14.87
CA ARG A 163 1.99 24.84 14.96
C ARG A 163 2.11 25.67 13.68
N GLU A 164 2.15 25.02 12.53
CA GLU A 164 2.38 25.69 11.25
C GLU A 164 1.16 26.54 10.85
N THR A 165 -0.06 26.05 11.07
CA THR A 165 -1.26 26.86 10.80
C THR A 165 -1.35 28.07 11.74
N PHE A 166 -0.92 27.95 13.00
CA PHE A 166 -0.83 29.09 13.92
C PHE A 166 0.17 30.14 13.43
N ALA A 167 1.33 29.71 12.91
CA ALA A 167 2.37 30.61 12.40
C ALA A 167 1.89 31.47 11.22
N VAL A 168 0.94 30.95 10.43
CA VAL A 168 0.34 31.65 9.28
C VAL A 168 -1.05 32.22 9.57
N ALA A 169 -1.44 32.36 10.84
CA ALA A 169 -2.78 32.83 11.22
C ALA A 169 -3.16 34.20 10.63
N ALA A 170 -2.18 35.06 10.35
CA ALA A 170 -2.39 36.39 9.78
C ALA A 170 -2.43 36.44 8.24
N VAL A 171 -2.22 35.30 7.56
CA VAL A 171 -2.24 35.25 6.09
C VAL A 171 -3.64 35.57 5.55
N ASP A 172 -3.67 36.30 4.44
CA ASP A 172 -4.88 36.74 3.77
C ASP A 172 -5.68 35.57 3.18
N ARG A 173 -7.00 35.76 3.05
CA ARG A 173 -7.93 34.75 2.54
C ARG A 173 -7.63 34.37 1.09
N GLU A 174 -7.10 35.27 0.27
CA GLU A 174 -6.75 34.96 -1.13
C GLU A 174 -5.56 34.01 -1.25
N GLN A 175 -4.65 34.02 -0.27
CA GLN A 175 -3.40 33.23 -0.29
C GLN A 175 -3.47 31.98 0.59
N ILE A 176 -4.57 31.78 1.32
CA ILE A 176 -4.64 30.73 2.34
C ILE A 176 -4.56 29.33 1.73
N ASN A 177 -5.16 29.11 0.56
CA ASN A 177 -5.14 27.80 -0.11
C ASN A 177 -3.71 27.36 -0.43
N ASP A 178 -2.94 28.25 -1.06
CA ASP A 178 -1.54 28.02 -1.40
C ASP A 178 -0.70 27.85 -0.13
N THR A 179 -0.99 28.64 0.91
CA THR A 179 -0.28 28.54 2.19
C THR A 179 -0.53 27.19 2.89
N LEU A 180 -1.77 26.71 2.92
CA LEU A 180 -2.09 25.39 3.50
C LEU A 180 -1.49 24.26 2.66
N LYS A 181 -1.46 24.41 1.33
CA LYS A 181 -0.76 23.49 0.42
C LYS A 181 0.73 23.44 0.79
N GLU A 182 1.40 24.58 0.94
CA GLU A 182 2.83 24.66 1.30
C GLU A 182 3.13 24.04 2.66
N ILE A 183 2.24 24.16 3.64
CA ILE A 183 2.37 23.47 4.93
C ILE A 183 2.33 21.95 4.73
N HIS A 184 1.42 21.45 3.90
CA HIS A 184 1.31 20.01 3.59
C HIS A 184 2.54 19.51 2.82
N VAL A 185 3.01 20.25 1.81
CA VAL A 185 4.25 19.97 1.08
C VAL A 185 5.43 19.89 2.04
N THR A 186 5.55 20.87 2.95
CA THR A 186 6.61 20.92 3.96
C THR A 186 6.55 19.69 4.86
N TRP A 187 5.37 19.29 5.32
CA TRP A 187 5.21 18.06 6.09
C TRP A 187 5.73 16.84 5.32
N LEU A 188 5.29 16.67 4.08
CA LEU A 188 5.58 15.47 3.29
C LEU A 188 7.05 15.34 2.89
N LEU A 189 7.75 16.45 2.64
CA LEU A 189 9.12 16.46 2.14
C LEU A 189 10.19 16.67 3.23
N THR A 190 9.80 17.03 4.45
CA THR A 190 10.75 17.23 5.54
C THR A 190 11.17 15.89 6.16
N GLN A 191 12.48 15.62 6.19
CA GLN A 191 13.04 14.47 6.88
C GLN A 191 12.78 14.52 8.39
N ARG A 192 12.44 13.39 8.99
CA ARG A 192 12.10 13.33 10.42
C ARG A 192 12.88 12.26 11.17
N GLU A 193 13.34 12.60 12.37
CA GLU A 193 14.05 11.65 13.24
C GLU A 193 13.14 10.50 13.70
N ASP A 194 11.87 10.79 13.99
CA ASP A 194 10.85 9.79 14.35
C ASP A 194 10.47 8.85 13.18
N LEU A 195 10.90 9.18 11.96
CA LEU A 195 10.87 8.33 10.76
C LEU A 195 12.28 7.88 10.32
N ARG A 196 13.27 7.92 11.22
CA ARG A 196 14.66 7.49 10.99
C ARG A 196 15.38 8.25 9.87
N GLY A 197 15.05 9.53 9.74
CA GLY A 197 15.60 10.42 8.72
C GLY A 197 14.88 10.36 7.38
N ALA A 198 13.86 9.50 7.22
CA ALA A 198 12.99 9.52 6.05
C ALA A 198 11.98 10.69 6.14
N SER A 199 11.52 11.17 5.00
CA SER A 199 10.35 12.06 4.95
C SER A 199 9.05 11.24 5.01
N PRO A 200 7.91 11.82 5.43
CA PRO A 200 6.61 11.16 5.33
C PRO A 200 6.32 10.60 3.93
N ARG A 201 6.66 11.35 2.87
CA ARG A 201 6.49 10.89 1.48
C ARG A 201 7.32 9.64 1.19
N ASP A 202 8.59 9.61 1.59
CA ASP A 202 9.44 8.42 1.38
C ASP A 202 8.84 7.18 2.04
N VAL A 203 8.27 7.35 3.25
CA VAL A 203 7.62 6.27 4.01
C VAL A 203 6.32 5.80 3.37
N LEU A 204 5.48 6.73 2.89
CA LEU A 204 4.27 6.41 2.15
C LEU A 204 4.60 5.60 0.89
N LEU A 205 5.67 5.98 0.18
CA LEU A 205 6.01 5.35 -1.09
C LEU A 205 6.83 4.07 -0.95
N GLU A 206 7.62 3.84 0.11
CA GLU A 206 8.64 2.77 0.23
C GLU A 206 8.17 1.39 -0.31
N ARG A 207 6.91 1.03 -0.07
CA ARG A 207 6.31 -0.25 -0.52
C ARG A 207 5.03 -0.09 -1.34
N HIS A 208 4.76 1.11 -1.85
CA HIS A 208 3.52 1.44 -2.57
C HIS A 208 3.28 0.50 -3.77
N ASP A 209 4.23 0.38 -4.69
CA ASP A 209 4.10 -0.51 -5.87
C ASP A 209 3.81 -1.96 -5.49
N GLN A 210 4.49 -2.48 -4.47
CA GLN A 210 4.30 -3.85 -4.00
C GLN A 210 2.87 -4.08 -3.49
N ILE A 211 2.30 -3.08 -2.83
CA ILE A 211 0.93 -3.15 -2.32
C ILE A 211 -0.07 -3.07 -3.47
N GLY A 212 0.16 -2.17 -4.43
CA GLY A 212 -0.62 -2.11 -5.66
C GLY A 212 -0.65 -3.44 -6.41
N TRP A 213 0.52 -4.06 -6.61
CA TRP A 213 0.61 -5.38 -7.25
C TRP A 213 -0.08 -6.50 -6.45
N ASP A 214 -0.01 -6.51 -5.10
CA ASP A 214 -0.72 -7.52 -4.30
C ASP A 214 -2.25 -7.33 -4.41
N LEU A 215 -2.74 -6.09 -4.34
CA LEU A 215 -4.17 -5.79 -4.49
C LEU A 215 -4.68 -6.18 -5.88
N GLN A 216 -3.95 -5.83 -6.93
CA GLN A 216 -4.29 -6.22 -8.29
C GLN A 216 -4.33 -7.75 -8.44
N ASN A 217 -3.31 -8.46 -7.91
CA ASN A 217 -3.30 -9.92 -7.93
C ASN A 217 -4.49 -10.53 -7.17
N GLN A 218 -4.91 -9.92 -6.06
CA GLN A 218 -6.09 -10.38 -5.31
C GLN A 218 -7.39 -10.09 -6.06
N ALA A 219 -7.48 -8.97 -6.79
CA ALA A 219 -8.63 -8.64 -7.64
C ALA A 219 -8.74 -9.63 -8.82
N ASP A 220 -7.63 -9.86 -9.52
CA ASP A 220 -7.52 -10.86 -10.60
C ASP A 220 -7.91 -12.25 -10.09
N ARG A 221 -7.43 -12.63 -8.90
CA ARG A 221 -7.79 -13.88 -8.27
C ARG A 221 -9.29 -13.97 -7.98
N TRP A 222 -9.88 -12.93 -7.40
CA TRP A 222 -11.32 -12.91 -7.11
C TRP A 222 -12.11 -13.07 -8.41
N ALA A 223 -11.79 -12.29 -9.44
CA ALA A 223 -12.43 -12.41 -10.75
C ALA A 223 -12.26 -13.82 -11.35
N ALA A 224 -11.08 -14.43 -11.23
CA ALA A 224 -10.81 -15.75 -11.76
C ALA A 224 -11.51 -16.88 -10.99
N LEU A 225 -11.62 -16.76 -9.66
CA LEU A 225 -12.14 -17.82 -8.78
C LEU A 225 -13.61 -17.66 -8.44
N ASP A 226 -14.19 -16.48 -8.61
CA ASP A 226 -15.50 -16.07 -8.09
C ASP A 226 -15.59 -16.25 -6.55
N GLU A 227 -14.44 -16.12 -5.88
CA GLU A 227 -14.31 -16.26 -4.42
C GLU A 227 -13.47 -15.08 -3.90
N ALA A 228 -13.99 -14.38 -2.89
CA ALA A 228 -13.26 -13.29 -2.25
C ALA A 228 -11.94 -13.80 -1.64
N PRO A 229 -10.84 -13.05 -1.78
CA PRO A 229 -9.56 -13.43 -1.20
C PRO A 229 -9.65 -13.40 0.33
N PRO A 230 -8.93 -14.27 1.07
CA PRO A 230 -8.87 -14.16 2.51
C PRO A 230 -8.06 -12.91 2.84
N GLY A 231 -8.65 -12.05 3.67
CA GLY A 231 -7.97 -10.89 4.23
C GLY A 231 -6.87 -11.29 5.19
N ARG A 232 -5.96 -10.36 5.47
CA ARG A 232 -4.97 -10.50 6.53
C ARG A 232 -5.59 -10.15 7.88
N ASP A 233 -5.15 -10.84 8.93
CA ASP A 233 -5.52 -10.54 10.30
C ASP A 233 -4.85 -9.24 10.77
N GLU A 234 -5.52 -8.46 11.63
CA GLU A 234 -4.98 -7.18 12.13
C GLU A 234 -3.72 -7.36 12.98
N SER A 235 -3.55 -8.51 13.62
CA SER A 235 -2.34 -8.85 14.37
C SER A 235 -1.16 -9.19 13.46
N ALA A 236 -1.40 -9.46 12.17
CA ALA A 236 -0.37 -9.87 11.23
C ALA A 236 0.67 -8.75 11.06
N PHE A 237 1.94 -9.15 10.94
CA PHE A 237 3.05 -8.23 10.83
C PHE A 237 2.87 -7.20 9.71
N ALA A 238 2.49 -7.66 8.52
CA ALA A 238 2.33 -6.79 7.36
C ALA A 238 1.08 -5.91 7.41
N TYR A 239 0.08 -6.24 8.24
CA TYR A 239 -1.05 -5.35 8.49
C TYR A 239 -0.62 -4.17 9.37
N ARG A 240 0.19 -4.44 10.40
CA ARG A 240 0.66 -3.44 11.37
C ARG A 240 1.78 -2.56 10.81
N PHE A 241 2.79 -3.18 10.21
CA PHE A 241 4.04 -2.53 9.82
C PHE A 241 4.26 -2.51 8.30
N GLY A 242 3.29 -2.97 7.50
CA GLY A 242 3.36 -2.85 6.06
C GLY A 242 3.32 -1.38 5.62
N GLY A 243 3.75 -1.13 4.39
CA GLY A 243 3.66 0.21 3.79
C GLY A 243 2.22 0.63 3.49
N PHE A 244 2.10 1.65 2.65
CA PHE A 244 0.86 2.32 2.30
C PHE A 244 0.54 2.02 0.83
N GLY A 245 -0.70 1.63 0.54
CA GLY A 245 -1.15 1.55 -0.85
C GLY A 245 -1.74 2.88 -1.30
N THR A 246 -2.30 2.90 -2.50
CA THR A 246 -2.87 4.11 -3.09
C THR A 246 -4.03 4.63 -2.26
N HIS A 247 -4.93 3.75 -1.78
CA HIS A 247 -6.10 4.21 -1.06
C HIS A 247 -5.73 4.84 0.28
N GLU A 248 -4.83 4.21 1.05
CA GLU A 248 -4.38 4.79 2.31
C GLU A 248 -3.58 6.09 2.10
N PHE A 249 -2.86 6.23 0.98
CA PHE A 249 -2.21 7.51 0.64
C PHE A 249 -3.25 8.60 0.38
N VAL A 250 -4.24 8.33 -0.48
CA VAL A 250 -5.28 9.31 -0.84
C VAL A 250 -6.07 9.74 0.39
N GLU A 251 -6.52 8.79 1.21
CA GLU A 251 -7.22 9.10 2.46
C GLU A 251 -6.34 9.88 3.44
N TYR A 252 -5.04 9.55 3.49
CA TYR A 252 -4.08 10.32 4.28
C TYR A 252 -3.97 11.77 3.81
N TYR A 253 -3.87 11.97 2.51
CA TYR A 253 -3.83 13.30 1.91
C TYR A 253 -5.08 14.12 2.26
N ASN A 254 -6.27 13.54 2.10
CA ASN A 254 -7.55 14.18 2.40
C ASN A 254 -7.67 14.51 3.90
N LEU A 255 -7.24 13.60 4.79
CA LEU A 255 -7.21 13.85 6.22
C LEU A 255 -6.33 15.06 6.58
N VAL A 256 -5.11 15.15 6.05
CA VAL A 256 -4.20 16.27 6.38
C VAL A 256 -4.80 17.60 5.92
N ARG A 257 -5.44 17.63 4.75
CA ARG A 257 -6.15 18.81 4.23
C ARG A 257 -7.30 19.21 5.15
N GLU A 258 -8.11 18.26 5.60
CA GLU A 258 -9.21 18.51 6.55
C GLU A 258 -8.69 19.08 7.87
N LEU A 259 -7.63 18.51 8.44
CA LEU A 259 -7.03 18.99 9.69
C LEU A 259 -6.48 20.42 9.58
N LEU A 260 -5.83 20.74 8.46
CA LEU A 260 -5.33 22.09 8.17
C LEU A 260 -6.48 23.11 8.10
N TRP A 261 -7.55 22.77 7.39
CA TRP A 261 -8.75 23.62 7.29
C TRP A 261 -9.44 23.80 8.64
N CYS A 262 -9.71 22.71 9.35
CA CYS A 262 -10.29 22.76 10.68
C CYS A 262 -9.46 23.61 11.66
N CYS A 263 -8.13 23.51 11.61
CA CYS A 263 -7.24 24.33 12.44
C CYS A 263 -7.30 25.81 12.04
N ARG A 264 -7.36 26.12 10.75
CA ARG A 264 -7.48 27.48 10.23
C ARG A 264 -8.78 28.13 10.67
N ASP A 265 -9.91 27.44 10.50
CA ASP A 265 -11.22 27.95 10.89
C ASP A 265 -11.26 28.25 12.39
N ARG A 266 -10.64 27.40 13.20
CA ARG A 266 -10.51 27.65 14.63
C ARG A 266 -9.77 28.94 14.96
N LEU A 267 -8.68 29.23 14.25
CA LEU A 267 -7.93 30.48 14.45
C LEU A 267 -8.74 31.71 14.03
N LEU A 268 -9.59 31.60 13.00
CA LEU A 268 -10.51 32.65 12.58
C LEU A 268 -11.58 32.90 13.66
N GLU A 269 -12.18 31.84 14.22
CA GLU A 269 -13.14 31.93 15.33
C GLU A 269 -12.56 32.64 16.56
N MET A 270 -11.27 32.40 16.83
CA MET A 270 -10.55 33.03 17.94
C MET A 270 -10.18 34.50 17.68
N GLY A 271 -10.49 35.04 16.49
CA GLY A 271 -10.21 36.43 16.13
C GLY A 271 -8.73 36.74 15.94
N LEU A 272 -7.90 35.71 15.77
CA LEU A 272 -6.45 35.85 15.57
C LEU A 272 -6.10 36.37 14.17
N SER A 273 -7.09 36.59 13.31
CA SER A 273 -6.88 36.90 11.89
C SER A 273 -6.57 38.36 11.58
N GLN A 274 -6.69 39.34 12.51
CA GLN A 274 -6.38 40.74 12.17
C GLN A 274 -6.22 41.77 13.32
N ALA A 275 -6.43 41.43 14.61
CA ALA A 275 -6.57 42.48 15.66
C ALA A 275 -5.76 42.30 16.96
N ALA A 276 -4.96 41.25 17.13
CA ALA A 276 -4.36 40.92 18.44
C ALA A 276 -2.99 41.54 18.74
N SER A 277 -2.48 42.47 17.92
CA SER A 277 -1.10 42.97 18.05
C SER A 277 -0.81 43.86 19.28
N ASN A 278 -1.80 44.18 20.12
CA ASN A 278 -1.65 45.13 21.23
C ASN A 278 -2.12 44.63 22.62
N SER A 279 -2.48 43.35 22.77
CA SER A 279 -2.84 42.79 24.09
C SER A 279 -1.63 42.12 24.75
N ALA A 280 -1.38 42.42 26.02
CA ALA A 280 -0.35 41.76 26.83
C ALA A 280 -0.69 40.27 27.13
N ASP A 281 -1.94 39.86 26.90
CA ASP A 281 -2.42 38.47 27.01
C ASP A 281 -2.45 37.78 25.63
N ALA A 282 -1.39 37.94 24.83
CA ALA A 282 -1.29 37.27 23.54
C ALA A 282 -1.17 35.75 23.73
N LEU A 283 -2.09 35.00 23.12
CA LEU A 283 -2.07 33.53 23.10
C LEU A 283 -0.72 33.05 22.56
N THR A 284 0.01 32.25 23.33
CA THR A 284 1.28 31.69 22.86
C THR A 284 1.03 30.45 22.01
N VAL A 285 2.00 30.07 21.17
CA VAL A 285 1.96 28.80 20.42
C VAL A 285 1.77 27.62 21.39
N GLY A 286 2.44 27.64 22.55
CA GLY A 286 2.33 26.55 23.54
C GLY A 286 0.92 26.41 24.12
N ASP A 287 0.26 27.53 24.41
CA ASP A 287 -1.13 27.54 24.90
C ASP A 287 -2.08 27.01 23.82
N PHE A 288 -1.89 27.46 22.58
CA PHE A 288 -2.67 26.99 21.44
C PHE A 288 -2.54 25.47 21.26
N LEU A 289 -1.30 24.96 21.16
CA LEU A 289 -1.01 23.53 20.99
C LEU A 289 -1.63 22.65 22.08
N THR A 290 -1.63 23.13 23.33
CA THR A 290 -2.19 22.39 24.48
C THR A 290 -3.68 22.12 24.32
N SER A 291 -4.42 23.08 23.73
CA SER A 291 -5.87 22.95 23.51
C SER A 291 -6.21 22.34 22.14
N GLU A 292 -5.39 22.62 21.13
CA GLU A 292 -5.69 22.32 19.74
C GLU A 292 -5.36 20.89 19.36
N VAL A 293 -4.25 20.34 19.84
CA VAL A 293 -3.84 18.96 19.51
C VAL A 293 -4.91 17.93 19.94
N PRO A 294 -5.48 17.97 21.16
CA PRO A 294 -6.60 17.09 21.52
C PRO A 294 -7.89 17.33 20.72
N ARG A 295 -8.10 18.55 20.19
CA ARG A 295 -9.26 18.85 19.33
C ARG A 295 -9.08 18.22 17.96
N LEU A 296 -7.91 18.41 17.34
CA LEU A 296 -7.56 17.80 16.06
C LEU A 296 -7.55 16.28 16.14
N GLU A 297 -7.16 15.70 17.28
CA GLU A 297 -7.28 14.26 17.51
C GLU A 297 -8.74 13.78 17.43
N ARG A 298 -9.68 14.50 18.04
CA ARG A 298 -11.11 14.16 17.93
C ARG A 298 -11.63 14.32 16.50
N ILE A 299 -11.26 15.40 15.81
CA ILE A 299 -11.65 15.62 14.41
C ILE A 299 -11.12 14.49 13.53
N ARG A 300 -9.86 14.07 13.71
CA ARG A 300 -9.27 12.93 12.99
C ARG A 300 -10.12 11.68 13.17
N GLU A 301 -10.46 11.31 14.41
CA GLU A 301 -11.26 10.11 14.66
C GLU A 301 -12.68 10.25 14.07
N GLU A 302 -13.32 11.40 14.24
CA GLU A 302 -14.64 11.68 13.68
C GLU A 302 -14.63 11.59 12.14
N TRP A 303 -13.63 12.16 11.49
CA TRP A 303 -13.46 12.10 10.03
C TRP A 303 -13.22 10.66 9.54
N LEU A 304 -12.32 9.93 10.20
CA LEU A 304 -12.00 8.54 9.85
C LEU A 304 -13.23 7.60 9.95
N ASP A 305 -14.16 7.92 10.83
CA ASP A 305 -15.39 7.15 11.06
C ASP A 305 -16.63 7.74 10.37
N SER A 306 -16.50 8.86 9.66
CA SER A 306 -17.60 9.48 8.92
C SER A 306 -17.80 8.79 7.56
N PRO A 307 -19.02 8.35 7.22
CA PRO A 307 -19.32 7.83 5.89
C PRO A 307 -19.17 8.90 4.82
N ASP A 308 -18.47 8.58 3.74
CA ASP A 308 -18.30 9.46 2.59
C ASP A 308 -19.24 9.02 1.43
N PRO A 309 -20.21 9.87 1.02
CA PRO A 309 -21.06 9.60 -0.12
C PRO A 309 -20.30 9.36 -1.44
N GLU A 310 -19.15 10.02 -1.64
CA GLU A 310 -18.33 9.85 -2.85
C GLU A 310 -17.67 8.46 -2.88
N CYS A 311 -17.42 7.88 -1.70
CA CYS A 311 -16.93 6.51 -1.53
C CYS A 311 -18.05 5.48 -1.29
N HIS A 312 -19.27 5.76 -1.77
CA HIS A 312 -20.48 4.93 -1.59
C HIS A 312 -20.82 4.63 -0.12
N GLY A 313 -20.65 5.61 0.76
CA GLY A 313 -20.96 5.50 2.19
C GLY A 313 -19.94 4.70 3.00
N ARG A 314 -18.77 4.35 2.42
CA ARG A 314 -17.66 3.79 3.18
C ARG A 314 -17.04 4.87 4.05
N THR A 315 -16.45 4.46 5.17
CA THR A 315 -15.63 5.38 5.99
C THR A 315 -14.17 5.29 5.53
N PRO A 316 -13.38 6.37 5.62
CA PRO A 316 -11.95 6.33 5.34
C PRO A 316 -11.22 5.21 6.10
N ARG A 317 -11.57 5.00 7.39
CA ARG A 317 -11.00 3.90 8.19
C ARG A 317 -11.29 2.53 7.58
N SER A 318 -12.49 2.31 7.05
CA SER A 318 -12.84 1.04 6.42
C SER A 318 -12.02 0.78 5.16
N ILE A 319 -11.80 1.80 4.33
CA ILE A 319 -11.00 1.75 3.11
C ILE A 319 -9.54 1.42 3.45
N ILE A 320 -8.96 2.18 4.39
CA ILE A 320 -7.60 1.95 4.90
C ILE A 320 -7.45 0.52 5.43
N ASN A 321 -8.38 0.07 6.27
CA ASN A 321 -8.30 -1.26 6.89
C ASN A 321 -8.42 -2.39 5.86
N ARG A 322 -9.25 -2.22 4.81
CA ARG A 322 -9.38 -3.19 3.72
C ARG A 322 -8.11 -3.25 2.89
N GLU A 323 -7.50 -2.11 2.57
CA GLU A 323 -6.23 -2.06 1.86
C GLU A 323 -5.11 -2.75 2.66
N ARG A 324 -5.03 -2.49 3.98
CA ARG A 324 -4.08 -3.15 4.91
C ARG A 324 -4.32 -4.65 5.03
N ALA A 325 -5.58 -5.08 4.96
CA ALA A 325 -5.96 -6.49 4.87
C ALA A 325 -5.68 -7.10 3.49
N ARG A 326 -5.26 -6.30 2.49
CA ARG A 326 -5.06 -6.65 1.08
C ARG A 326 -6.32 -7.21 0.44
N LEU A 327 -7.44 -6.59 0.77
CA LEU A 327 -8.73 -6.88 0.17
C LEU A 327 -9.00 -5.83 -0.91
N PRO A 328 -9.20 -6.23 -2.17
CA PRO A 328 -9.67 -5.33 -3.20
C PRO A 328 -10.99 -4.67 -2.76
N GLU A 329 -11.10 -3.40 -3.11
CA GLU A 329 -12.30 -2.63 -2.91
C GLU A 329 -13.35 -3.04 -3.94
N VAL A 330 -14.51 -3.52 -3.49
CA VAL A 330 -15.59 -3.97 -4.36
C VAL A 330 -16.84 -3.14 -4.14
N ILE A 331 -17.49 -2.78 -5.25
CA ILE A 331 -18.82 -2.16 -5.28
C ILE A 331 -19.79 -3.12 -5.95
N SER A 332 -21.07 -2.95 -5.64
CA SER A 332 -22.11 -3.60 -6.41
C SER A 332 -22.11 -3.07 -7.85
N ALA A 333 -22.53 -3.89 -8.78
CA ALA A 333 -22.63 -3.50 -10.18
C ALA A 333 -23.59 -2.31 -10.37
N CYS A 334 -24.62 -2.18 -9.52
CA CYS A 334 -25.53 -1.02 -9.50
C CYS A 334 -24.85 0.27 -9.02
N GLU A 335 -23.93 0.19 -8.06
CA GLU A 335 -23.16 1.35 -7.58
C GLU A 335 -22.11 1.80 -8.61
N ALA A 336 -21.65 0.89 -9.47
CA ALA A 336 -20.69 1.19 -10.53
C ALA A 336 -21.31 1.88 -11.77
N ILE A 337 -22.63 2.06 -11.80
CA ILE A 337 -23.32 2.68 -12.92
C ILE A 337 -22.99 4.17 -12.95
N VAL A 338 -22.20 4.58 -13.94
CA VAL A 338 -21.86 6.00 -14.18
C VAL A 338 -23.09 6.80 -14.61
N ASP A 339 -23.89 6.23 -15.50
CA ASP A 339 -25.10 6.86 -16.03
C ASP A 339 -26.28 5.87 -15.95
N PRO A 340 -27.25 6.08 -15.03
CA PRO A 340 -28.39 5.19 -14.85
C PRO A 340 -29.34 5.18 -16.03
N ASP A 341 -29.30 6.17 -16.91
CA ASP A 341 -30.14 6.26 -18.10
C ASP A 341 -29.44 5.68 -19.36
N CYS A 342 -28.15 5.34 -19.28
CA CYS A 342 -27.39 4.76 -20.38
C CYS A 342 -27.58 3.24 -20.47
N PRO A 343 -28.15 2.69 -21.57
CA PRO A 343 -28.36 1.24 -21.72
C PRO A 343 -27.06 0.42 -21.64
N CYS A 344 -25.92 0.99 -22.05
CA CYS A 344 -24.63 0.33 -21.94
C CYS A 344 -24.16 0.20 -20.49
N CYS A 345 -24.39 1.20 -19.65
CA CYS A 345 -24.05 1.16 -18.23
C CYS A 345 -24.97 0.19 -17.47
N GLN A 346 -26.26 0.16 -17.82
CA GLN A 346 -27.20 -0.82 -17.28
C GLN A 346 -26.78 -2.26 -17.65
N MET A 347 -26.43 -2.51 -18.92
CA MET A 347 -25.97 -3.82 -19.37
C MET A 347 -24.65 -4.23 -18.70
N LEU A 348 -23.72 -3.30 -18.49
CA LEU A 348 -22.49 -3.55 -17.72
C LEU A 348 -22.80 -3.94 -16.28
N ALA A 349 -23.80 -3.32 -15.66
CA ALA A 349 -24.23 -3.64 -14.31
C ALA A 349 -24.93 -5.01 -14.18
N GLU A 350 -25.39 -5.59 -15.29
CA GLU A 350 -25.97 -6.94 -15.33
C GLU A 350 -24.91 -8.04 -15.53
N LEU A 351 -23.65 -7.69 -15.86
CA LEU A 351 -22.60 -8.68 -16.05
C LEU A 351 -22.23 -9.34 -14.72
N PRO A 352 -22.08 -10.69 -14.69
CA PRO A 352 -21.70 -11.40 -13.49
C PRO A 352 -20.22 -11.14 -13.14
N GLY A 353 -19.94 -11.09 -11.84
CA GLY A 353 -18.60 -10.97 -11.30
C GLY A 353 -18.43 -9.75 -10.39
N PRO A 354 -17.31 -9.67 -9.65
CA PRO A 354 -17.01 -8.53 -8.82
C PRO A 354 -16.68 -7.30 -9.68
N VAL A 355 -17.17 -6.13 -9.27
CA VAL A 355 -16.72 -4.83 -9.80
C VAL A 355 -15.79 -4.21 -8.77
N PHE A 356 -14.57 -3.89 -9.19
CA PHE A 356 -13.57 -3.28 -8.32
C PHE A 356 -13.57 -1.78 -8.51
N TRP A 357 -13.50 -1.06 -7.40
CA TRP A 357 -13.30 0.39 -7.39
C TRP A 357 -11.95 0.71 -6.77
N HIS A 358 -11.36 1.84 -7.16
CA HIS A 358 -10.10 2.29 -6.60
C HIS A 358 -10.08 3.82 -6.50
N LEU A 359 -9.37 4.32 -5.50
CA LEU A 359 -8.90 5.70 -5.48
C LEU A 359 -7.63 5.78 -6.33
N ASP A 360 -7.53 6.80 -7.17
CA ASP A 360 -6.38 7.04 -8.06
C ASP A 360 -5.60 8.32 -7.69
N GLY A 361 -6.15 9.16 -6.82
CA GLY A 361 -5.56 10.43 -6.41
C GLY A 361 -5.74 11.53 -7.45
N CYS A 362 -6.68 11.41 -8.39
CA CYS A 362 -6.94 12.44 -9.41
C CYS A 362 -7.38 13.80 -8.83
N GLU A 363 -7.87 13.82 -7.59
CA GLU A 363 -8.26 15.00 -6.83
C GLU A 363 -7.09 15.68 -6.09
N MET A 364 -5.93 15.02 -6.00
CA MET A 364 -4.75 15.54 -5.33
C MET A 364 -4.12 16.69 -6.13
N GLU A 365 -3.47 17.63 -5.46
CA GLU A 365 -2.81 18.73 -6.18
C GLU A 365 -1.65 18.22 -7.03
N ASP A 366 -1.48 18.81 -8.24
CA ASP A 366 -0.37 18.54 -9.14
C ASP A 366 0.93 19.14 -8.59
N ASP A 367 1.58 18.40 -7.69
CA ASP A 367 2.84 18.73 -7.05
C ASP A 367 3.64 17.46 -6.77
N PHE A 368 4.97 17.52 -6.87
CA PHE A 368 5.86 16.41 -6.56
C PHE A 368 5.60 15.83 -5.15
N ALA A 369 5.24 16.67 -4.18
CA ALA A 369 4.96 16.20 -2.83
C ALA A 369 3.81 15.18 -2.76
N PHE A 370 2.83 15.30 -3.65
CA PHE A 370 1.61 14.51 -3.69
C PHE A 370 1.64 13.43 -4.76
N ASP A 371 2.55 13.53 -5.72
CA ASP A 371 2.77 12.51 -6.74
C ASP A 371 3.15 11.15 -6.12
N MET A 372 2.45 10.09 -6.55
CA MET A 372 2.65 8.72 -6.07
C MET A 372 3.49 7.85 -7.01
N HIS A 373 3.76 8.32 -8.23
CA HIS A 373 4.34 7.51 -9.30
C HIS A 373 5.85 7.67 -9.44
N HIS A 374 6.38 8.84 -9.06
CA HIS A 374 7.79 9.19 -9.19
C HIS A 374 8.48 9.11 -7.84
N ARG A 375 9.66 8.50 -7.81
CA ARG A 375 10.44 8.39 -6.57
C ARG A 375 11.21 9.67 -6.30
N THR A 376 11.64 10.33 -7.37
CA THR A 376 12.51 11.51 -7.32
C THR A 376 11.86 12.70 -7.99
N ARG A 377 12.26 13.91 -7.55
CA ARG A 377 11.76 15.16 -8.15
C ARG A 377 12.20 15.26 -9.61
N GLU A 378 13.39 14.77 -9.91
CA GLU A 378 13.96 14.80 -11.25
C GLU A 378 13.14 13.99 -12.26
N GLU A 379 12.64 12.81 -11.86
CA GLU A 379 11.75 11.98 -12.67
C GLU A 379 10.42 12.70 -12.95
N TRP A 380 9.77 13.21 -11.90
CA TRP A 380 8.50 13.94 -12.02
C TRP A 380 8.64 15.18 -12.92
N GLU A 381 9.66 16.01 -12.70
CA GLU A 381 9.90 17.19 -13.54
C GLU A 381 10.22 16.83 -14.99
N ALA A 382 10.86 15.68 -15.24
CA ALA A 382 11.13 15.22 -16.60
C ALA A 382 9.84 14.84 -17.33
N GLU A 383 8.90 14.21 -16.64
CA GLU A 383 7.59 13.90 -17.18
C GLU A 383 6.78 15.18 -17.45
N GLN A 384 6.74 16.12 -16.50
CA GLN A 384 6.04 17.40 -16.65
C GLN A 384 6.54 18.18 -17.88
N ARG A 385 7.86 18.28 -18.06
CA ARG A 385 8.45 18.87 -19.28
C ARG A 385 8.02 18.16 -20.56
N SER A 386 7.92 16.83 -20.53
CA SER A 386 7.45 16.04 -21.68
C SER A 386 5.99 16.34 -22.02
N TRP A 387 5.14 16.46 -21.01
CA TRP A 387 3.74 16.84 -21.17
C TRP A 387 3.59 18.25 -21.74
N GLU A 388 4.32 19.24 -21.19
CA GLU A 388 4.35 20.61 -21.69
C GLU A 388 4.73 20.68 -23.17
N MET A 389 5.83 20.01 -23.56
CA MET A 389 6.27 19.95 -24.97
C MET A 389 5.20 19.32 -25.88
N HIS A 390 4.50 18.28 -25.43
CA HIS A 390 3.43 17.65 -26.20
C HIS A 390 2.21 18.59 -26.37
N PHE A 391 1.84 19.33 -25.32
CA PHE A 391 0.76 20.32 -25.40
C PHE A 391 1.12 21.52 -26.29
N GLU A 392 2.35 22.03 -26.18
CA GLU A 392 2.86 23.09 -27.06
C GLU A 392 2.85 22.65 -28.53
N SER A 393 3.30 21.42 -28.82
CA SER A 393 3.25 20.86 -30.18
C SER A 393 1.82 20.79 -30.72
N ARG A 394 0.84 20.40 -29.89
CA ARG A 394 -0.57 20.33 -30.31
C ARG A 394 -1.19 21.70 -30.55
N ARG A 395 -0.88 22.70 -29.71
CA ARG A 395 -1.33 24.09 -29.91
C ARG A 395 -0.74 24.66 -31.21
N GLY A 396 0.56 24.45 -31.44
CA GLY A 396 1.23 24.84 -32.68
C GLY A 396 0.59 24.22 -33.92
N SER A 397 0.25 22.92 -33.90
CA SER A 397 -0.41 22.24 -35.03
C SER A 397 -1.85 22.72 -35.29
N GLN A 398 -2.58 23.14 -34.26
CA GLN A 398 -3.90 23.77 -34.42
C GLN A 398 -3.80 25.18 -35.02
N GLU A 399 -2.75 25.93 -34.68
CA GLU A 399 -2.51 27.29 -35.20
C GLU A 399 -1.96 27.29 -36.63
N THR A 400 -1.19 26.28 -37.04
CA THR A 400 -0.67 26.19 -38.41
C THR A 400 -1.71 25.78 -39.46
N GLY A 401 -2.94 25.46 -39.05
CA GLY A 401 -4.05 25.29 -39.98
C GLY A 401 -3.73 24.35 -41.13
N ASP A 402 -3.29 23.12 -40.84
CA ASP A 402 -3.32 22.03 -41.82
C ASP A 402 -4.80 21.74 -42.09
N SER A 403 -5.39 22.58 -42.95
CA SER A 403 -6.71 22.45 -43.49
C SER A 403 -6.80 21.07 -44.13
N CYS A 404 -7.60 20.20 -43.52
CA CYS A 404 -8.03 18.96 -44.13
C CYS A 404 -8.41 19.27 -45.60
N PRO A 405 -7.72 18.70 -46.61
CA PRO A 405 -8.05 19.00 -47.99
C PRO A 405 -9.52 18.64 -48.21
N PRO A 406 -10.30 19.49 -48.90
CA PRO A 406 -11.72 19.24 -49.09
C PRO A 406 -11.90 17.85 -49.69
N LEU A 407 -12.72 17.04 -49.02
CA LEU A 407 -13.18 15.75 -49.55
C LEU A 407 -13.76 16.02 -50.94
N ALA A 408 -13.08 15.52 -51.97
CA ALA A 408 -13.58 15.58 -53.33
C ALA A 408 -14.87 14.74 -53.38
N GLU A 409 -16.00 15.39 -53.64
CA GLU A 409 -17.27 14.73 -53.93
C GLU A 409 -17.08 13.83 -55.17
N SER A 410 -17.36 12.54 -55.01
CA SER A 410 -17.41 11.53 -56.08
C SER A 410 -18.84 11.05 -56.30
#